data_AF-A0A3L7N0V0-F1
#
_entry.id   AF-A0A3L7N0V0-F1
#
_cell.length_a   1.000
_cell.length_b   1.000
_cell.length_c   1.000
_cell.angle_alpha   90.00
_cell.angle_beta   90.00
_cell.angle_gamma   90.00
#
_symmetry.space_group_name_H-M   'P 1'
#
loop_
_entity.id
_entity.type
_entity.pdbx_description
1 polymer ?
#
loop_
_entity_poly.entity_id
_entity_poly.type
_entity_poly.pdbx_seq_one_letter_code
_entity_poly.pdbx_strand_id
1 'polypeptide(L)' 'MHLLLLSTLLAQTPAVNEVQSKPNIIFIIADDLGYGDLGCYGQKIIRTPNLDRLAAEGMR' A
#
# COMPACT_ATOMS: atom_id res chain seq x y z
N MET A 1 -9.84 -51.37 -8.61
CA MET A 1 -9.02 -51.10 -7.39
C MET A 1 -7.73 -50.33 -7.67
N HIS A 2 -7.06 -50.44 -8.83
CA HIS A 2 -5.86 -49.64 -9.12
C HIS A 2 -6.11 -48.18 -9.58
N LEU A 3 -7.28 -47.88 -10.17
CA LEU A 3 -7.57 -46.55 -10.71
C LEU A 3 -7.96 -45.51 -9.64
N LEU A 4 -8.32 -45.96 -8.43
CA LEU A 4 -8.68 -45.10 -7.28
C LEU A 4 -7.46 -44.66 -6.45
N LEU A 5 -6.29 -45.28 -6.66
CA LEU A 5 -5.05 -44.98 -5.93
C LEU A 5 -4.24 -43.84 -6.56
N LEU A 6 -4.51 -43.47 -7.82
CA LEU A 6 -3.75 -42.45 -8.53
C LEU A 6 -4.26 -41.01 -8.28
N SER A 7 -5.51 -40.86 -7.81
CA SER A 7 -6.13 -39.55 -7.55
C SER A 7 -5.76 -38.95 -6.19
N THR A 8 -5.25 -39.74 -5.24
CA THR A 8 -4.93 -39.28 -3.88
C THR A 8 -3.54 -38.66 -3.75
N LEU A 9 -2.69 -38.73 -4.79
CA LEU A 9 -1.30 -38.25 -4.72
C LEU A 9 -1.10 -36.79 -5.15
N LEU A 10 -2.13 -36.10 -5.67
CA LEU A 10 -2.00 -34.73 -6.20
C LEU A 10 -2.38 -33.59 -5.22
N ALA A 11 -2.82 -33.88 -4.00
CA ALA A 11 -3.46 -32.86 -3.15
C ALA A 11 -2.67 -32.47 -1.89
N GLN A 12 -1.34 -32.42 -1.94
CA GLN A 12 -0.53 -31.83 -0.87
C GLN A 12 0.12 -30.53 -1.33
N THR A 13 -0.71 -29.51 -1.56
CA THR A 13 -0.21 -28.13 -1.62
C THR A 13 0.07 -27.68 -0.19
N PRO A 14 1.33 -27.37 0.18
CA PRO A 14 1.60 -26.79 1.49
C PRO A 14 0.83 -25.47 1.57
N ALA A 15 0.00 -25.33 2.60
CA ALA A 15 -0.62 -24.05 2.91
C ALA A 15 0.50 -23.09 3.29
N VAL A 16 0.85 -22.19 2.37
CA VAL A 16 1.70 -21.05 2.68
C VAL A 16 0.89 -20.21 3.65
N ASN A 17 1.28 -20.24 4.93
CA ASN A 17 0.82 -19.25 5.89
C ASN A 17 1.39 -17.91 5.42
N GLU A 18 0.63 -17.18 4.60
CA GLU A 18 0.88 -15.75 4.42
C GLU A 18 0.67 -15.09 5.78
N VAL A 19 1.78 -14.84 6.47
CA VAL A 19 1.78 -13.89 7.58
C VAL A 19 1.48 -12.55 6.94
N GLN A 20 0.21 -12.18 6.89
CA GLN A 20 -0.23 -10.88 6.43
C GLN A 20 0.40 -9.85 7.38
N SER A 21 1.55 -9.30 7.01
CA SER A 21 2.20 -8.27 7.79
C SER A 21 1.27 -7.08 7.85
N LYS A 22 0.81 -6.73 9.05
CA LYS A 22 -0.06 -5.57 9.24
C LYS A 22 0.69 -4.32 8.74
N PRO A 23 0.05 -3.44 7.97
CA PRO A 23 0.70 -2.22 7.53
C PRO A 23 1.05 -1.35 8.74
N ASN A 24 2.15 -0.63 8.66
CA ASN A 24 2.44 0.45 9.59
C ASN A 24 1.60 1.66 9.18
N ILE A 25 0.89 2.27 10.13
CA ILE A 25 0.07 3.45 9.89
C ILE A 25 0.76 4.65 10.52
N ILE A 26 1.05 5.67 9.72
CA ILE A 26 1.59 6.95 10.18
C ILE A 26 0.51 8.00 9.91
N PHE A 27 0.05 8.68 10.98
CA PHE A 27 -0.91 9.76 10.87
C PHE A 27 -0.21 11.09 11.13
N ILE A 28 -0.29 12.00 10.16
CA ILE A 28 0.32 13.33 10.23
C ILE A 28 -0.80 14.35 10.17
N ILE A 29 -0.86 15.23 11.17
CA ILE A 29 -1.80 16.35 11.24
C ILE A 29 -0.99 17.63 11.10
N ALA A 30 -1.48 18.56 10.28
CA ALA A 30 -1.00 19.92 10.22
C ALA A 30 -2.14 20.86 10.62
N ASP A 31 -1.83 21.83 11.46
CA ASP A 31 -2.75 22.90 11.83
C ASP A 31 -2.76 23.97 10.74
N ASP A 32 -3.94 24.54 10.45
CA ASP A 32 -4.14 25.62 9.47
C ASP A 32 -3.53 25.42 8.07
N LEU A 33 -3.34 24.18 7.62
CA LEU A 33 -2.82 23.88 6.28
C LEU A 33 -3.92 23.96 5.22
N GLY A 34 -3.85 24.97 4.35
CA GLY A 34 -4.79 25.18 3.26
C GLY A 34 -4.38 24.48 1.95
N TYR A 35 -5.36 24.30 1.05
CA TYR A 35 -5.12 23.75 -0.30
C TYR A 35 -4.14 24.60 -1.11
N GLY A 36 -4.18 25.93 -0.93
CA GLY A 36 -3.31 26.88 -1.62
C GLY A 36 -1.85 26.87 -1.15
N ASP A 37 -1.50 26.09 -0.13
CA ASP A 37 -0.16 26.07 0.45
C ASP A 37 0.74 24.98 -0.15
N LEU A 38 0.17 23.99 -0.84
CA LEU A 38 0.90 22.82 -1.33
C LEU A 38 1.22 22.93 -2.82
N GLY A 39 2.47 22.67 -3.18
CA GLY A 39 2.96 22.66 -4.56
C GLY A 39 2.20 21.68 -5.45
N CYS A 40 1.80 20.52 -4.91
CA CYS A 40 0.95 19.55 -5.59
C CYS A 40 -0.44 20.09 -5.99
N TYR A 41 -0.84 21.27 -5.50
CA TYR A 41 -2.06 21.97 -5.87
C TYR A 41 -1.82 23.25 -6.69
N GLY A 42 -0.61 23.45 -7.22
CA GLY A 42 -0.28 24.51 -8.19
C GLY A 42 0.25 25.80 -7.57
N GLN A 43 0.41 25.82 -6.26
CA GLN A 43 1.17 26.82 -5.53
C GLN A 43 2.65 26.87 -6.01
N LYS A 44 3.34 28.02 -5.90
CA LYS A 44 4.69 28.23 -6.50
C LYS A 44 5.76 28.86 -5.60
N ILE A 45 5.42 29.29 -4.38
CA ILE A 45 6.29 30.16 -3.55
C ILE A 45 7.02 29.32 -2.48
N ILE A 46 6.26 28.73 -1.56
CA ILE A 46 6.66 27.73 -0.58
C ILE A 46 7.02 26.42 -1.29
N ARG A 47 8.12 25.77 -0.91
CA ARG A 47 8.49 24.48 -1.49
C ARG A 47 8.05 23.36 -0.56
N THR A 48 7.22 22.44 -1.05
CA THR A 48 6.70 21.30 -0.28
C THR A 48 7.15 19.95 -0.83
N PRO A 49 8.46 19.73 -1.11
CA PRO A 49 8.93 18.61 -1.93
C PRO A 49 8.56 17.22 -1.38
N ASN A 50 8.48 17.07 -0.06
CA ASN A 50 8.06 15.81 0.56
C ASN A 50 6.57 15.53 0.39
N LEU A 51 5.71 16.54 0.55
CA LEU A 51 4.26 16.40 0.36
C LEU A 51 3.94 16.26 -1.13
N ASP A 52 4.67 16.95 -1.99
CA ASP A 52 4.52 16.84 -3.45
C ASP A 52 4.85 15.43 -3.93
N ARG A 53 5.93 14.85 -3.40
CA ARG A 53 6.31 13.46 -3.68
C ARG A 53 5.29 12.46 -3.15
N LEU A 54 4.80 12.66 -1.91
CA LEU A 54 3.75 11.80 -1.33
C LEU A 54 2.47 11.82 -2.16
N ALA A 55 2.07 12.99 -2.67
CA ALA A 55 0.92 13.13 -3.56
C ALA A 55 1.14 12.45 -4.92
N ALA A 56 2.36 12.49 -5.47
CA ALA A 56 2.69 11.87 -6.76
C ALA A 56 2.82 10.34 -6.69
N GLU A 57 3.36 9.81 -5.58
CA GLU A 57 3.52 8.37 -5.36
C GLU A 57 2.26 7.70 -4.80
N GLY A 58 1.33 8.50 -4.25
CA GLY A 58 0.12 8.04 -3.61
C GLY A 58 -1.15 8.52 -4.31
N MET A 59 -2.03 9.12 -3.52
CA MET A 59 -3.27 9.72 -4.00
C MET A 59 -3.31 11.20 -3.64
N ARG A 60 -3.96 11.99 -4.50
CA ARG A 60 -4.19 13.42 -4.37
C ARG A 60 -5.65 13.74 -4.64
#